data_AF-A0A3B8V5Y6-F1
#
_entry.id   AF-A0A3B8V5Y6-F1
#
_cell.length_a   1.000
_cell.length_b   1.000
_cell.length_c   1.000
_cell.angle_alpha   90.00
_cell.angle_beta   90.00
_cell.angle_gamma   90.00
#
_symmetry.space_group_name_H-M   'P 1'
#
loop_
_entity.id
_entity.type
_entity.pdbx_description
1 polymer ?
#
loop_
_entity_poly.entity_id
_entity_poly.type
_entity_poly.pdbx_seq_one_letter_code
_entity_poly.pdbx_strand_id
1 'polypeptide(L)'
;TVPPSHHDDPQRFVDLVKHSSLRPEAVEATALSVRRALLANPGFTKEATLRWQALGPKSIPVIQDLYDYPEEGPRLASLIAGAKLDDASVAPHLVAIANNGTVEAKLACIKLLSQMGPNPTIEMGLRPLLDAEDVDIRLATFEALEERADPIVAAYDIDDKFILNLVPSDRPLIYVAQTGRPRIVIFGDGQEVERPMFLEAWSNRLLMKADAEDGRLEVFYREAANLPAQIDEVSPEVGQLVAYFGHRTTIEAPAPGIGLTYGETIGALHQLWREGYLSSDFKAEQDRVLAAILRAQKTEDSPDRVEFDADLPMVDEDEDGIPDDPIPNRLEAPRKGGDTVPR
;
A
#
# COMPACT_ATOMS: atom_id res chain seq x y z
N THR A 1 18.58 -14.71 12.81
CA THR A 1 18.14 -15.04 11.44
C THR A 1 16.68 -14.67 11.31
N VAL A 2 16.30 -13.99 10.22
CA VAL A 2 14.91 -13.54 9.98
C VAL A 2 14.07 -14.75 9.53
N PRO A 3 12.87 -15.00 10.10
CA PRO A 3 11.99 -16.08 9.69
C PRO A 3 11.52 -15.93 8.22
N PRO A 4 11.24 -17.03 7.50
CA PRO A 4 10.75 -16.97 6.11
C PRO A 4 9.51 -16.11 5.92
N SER A 5 8.62 -16.04 6.91
CA SER A 5 7.41 -15.20 6.90
C SER A 5 7.68 -13.69 6.94
N HIS A 6 8.92 -13.26 7.19
CA HIS A 6 9.33 -11.86 7.25
C HIS A 6 10.48 -11.52 6.30
N HIS A 7 10.73 -12.37 5.30
CA HIS A 7 11.81 -12.16 4.34
C HIS A 7 11.66 -10.84 3.57
N ASP A 8 10.42 -10.48 3.22
CA ASP A 8 10.12 -9.29 2.41
C ASP A 8 10.04 -8.00 3.23
N ASP A 9 9.97 -8.11 4.57
CA ASP A 9 10.01 -6.96 5.49
C ASP A 9 10.86 -7.29 6.75
N PRO A 10 12.20 -7.28 6.63
CA PRO A 10 13.09 -7.58 7.75
C PRO A 10 13.03 -6.53 8.88
N GLN A 11 12.75 -5.27 8.53
CA GLN A 11 12.69 -4.18 9.50
C GLN A 11 11.52 -4.36 10.46
N ARG A 12 10.36 -4.76 9.95
CA ARG A 12 9.21 -5.13 10.78
C ARG A 12 9.51 -6.26 11.74
N PHE A 13 10.25 -7.28 11.32
CA PHE A 13 10.64 -8.37 12.22
C PHE A 13 11.50 -7.83 13.38
N VAL A 14 12.47 -6.95 13.08
CA VAL A 14 13.27 -6.29 14.12
C VAL A 14 12.38 -5.49 15.07
N ASP A 15 11.41 -4.75 14.56
CA ASP A 15 10.50 -3.96 15.39
C ASP A 15 9.57 -4.83 16.24
N LEU A 16 9.08 -5.97 15.72
CA LEU A 16 8.30 -6.93 16.50
C LEU A 16 9.14 -7.58 17.60
N VAL A 17 10.39 -7.97 17.30
CA VAL A 17 11.32 -8.53 18.30
C VAL A 17 11.61 -7.51 19.39
N LYS A 18 11.84 -6.23 19.03
CA LYS A 18 12.04 -5.14 20.00
C LYS A 18 10.85 -4.95 20.95
N HIS A 19 9.63 -5.28 20.51
CA HIS A 19 8.39 -5.10 21.28
C HIS A 19 7.85 -6.41 21.86
N SER A 20 8.59 -7.51 21.77
CA SER A 20 8.19 -8.79 22.36
C SER A 20 8.33 -8.76 23.88
N SER A 21 7.39 -9.39 24.58
CA SER A 21 7.46 -9.56 26.03
C SER A 21 8.52 -10.57 26.41
N LEU A 22 9.29 -10.28 27.47
CA LEU A 22 10.23 -11.24 28.07
C LEU A 22 9.52 -12.37 28.84
N ARG A 23 8.22 -12.21 29.15
CA ARG A 23 7.40 -13.17 29.91
C ARG A 23 6.24 -13.69 29.05
N PRO A 24 6.39 -14.85 28.39
CA PRO A 24 5.39 -15.37 27.45
C PRO A 24 4.16 -15.99 28.12
N GLU A 25 4.17 -16.23 29.44
CA GLU A 25 3.07 -16.93 30.13
C GLU A 25 1.85 -16.03 30.43
N ALA A 26 2.02 -14.71 30.44
CA ALA A 26 1.01 -13.75 30.90
C ALA A 26 0.45 -12.84 29.78
N VAL A 27 0.30 -13.37 28.56
CA VAL A 27 -0.06 -12.59 27.35
C VAL A 27 -1.29 -11.70 27.53
N GLU A 28 -2.37 -12.22 28.12
CA GLU A 28 -3.61 -11.46 28.31
C GLU A 28 -3.43 -10.31 29.32
N ALA A 29 -2.71 -10.56 30.42
CA ALA A 29 -2.41 -9.54 31.42
C ALA A 29 -1.52 -8.43 30.83
N THR A 30 -0.52 -8.79 30.01
CA THR A 30 0.32 -7.83 29.29
C THR A 30 -0.50 -7.04 28.27
N ALA A 31 -1.38 -7.68 27.49
CA ALA A 31 -2.25 -7.01 26.53
C ALA A 31 -3.18 -5.99 27.23
N LEU A 32 -3.73 -6.35 28.39
CA LEU A 32 -4.55 -5.46 29.21
C LEU A 32 -3.76 -4.28 29.77
N SER A 33 -2.50 -4.48 30.17
CA SER A 33 -1.62 -3.38 30.61
C SER A 33 -1.34 -2.39 29.46
N VAL A 34 -0.98 -2.91 28.28
CA VAL A 34 -0.78 -2.07 27.07
C VAL A 34 -2.04 -1.27 26.74
N ARG A 35 -3.22 -1.92 26.83
CA ARG A 35 -4.50 -1.24 26.65
C ARG A 35 -4.70 -0.11 27.66
N ARG A 36 -4.47 -0.33 28.95
CA ARG A 36 -4.61 0.71 29.98
C ARG A 36 -3.68 1.89 29.72
N ALA A 37 -2.43 1.61 29.37
CA ALA A 37 -1.45 2.65 29.05
C ALA A 37 -1.86 3.48 27.83
N LEU A 38 -2.39 2.83 26.78
CA LEU A 38 -2.89 3.53 25.59
C LEU A 38 -4.12 4.39 25.89
N LEU A 39 -5.05 3.89 26.71
CA LEU A 39 -6.23 4.67 27.11
C LEU A 39 -5.86 5.85 28.00
N ALA A 40 -4.80 5.73 28.82
CA ALA A 40 -4.28 6.84 29.59
C ALA A 40 -3.54 7.87 28.72
N ASN A 41 -2.84 7.41 27.68
CA ASN A 41 -2.04 8.23 26.78
C ASN A 41 -2.22 7.80 25.31
N PRO A 42 -3.19 8.41 24.57
CA PRO A 42 -3.47 8.08 23.17
C PRO A 42 -2.28 8.24 22.21
N GLY A 43 -1.25 8.99 22.59
CA GLY A 43 -0.01 9.14 21.82
C GLY A 43 0.78 7.84 21.61
N PHE A 44 0.54 6.80 22.41
CA PHE A 44 1.24 5.50 22.32
C PHE A 44 0.66 4.53 21.27
N THR A 45 -0.03 5.07 20.27
CA THR A 45 -0.75 4.29 19.24
C THR A 45 0.19 3.32 18.52
N LYS A 46 1.37 3.78 18.10
CA LYS A 46 2.34 2.98 17.32
C LYS A 46 2.92 1.85 18.17
N GLU A 47 3.32 2.14 19.39
CA GLU A 47 3.93 1.20 20.31
C GLU A 47 2.93 0.15 20.76
N ALA A 48 1.69 0.54 21.09
CA ALA A 48 0.63 -0.38 21.46
C ALA A 48 0.32 -1.37 20.32
N THR A 49 0.25 -0.85 19.09
CA THR A 49 0.04 -1.65 17.88
C THR A 49 1.11 -2.72 17.68
N LEU A 50 2.38 -2.38 17.87
CA LEU A 50 3.50 -3.31 17.74
C LEU A 50 3.51 -4.35 18.88
N ARG A 51 3.21 -3.94 20.11
CA ARG A 51 3.15 -4.84 21.26
C ARG A 51 2.05 -5.88 21.11
N TRP A 52 0.84 -5.48 20.73
CA TRP A 52 -0.24 -6.44 20.51
C TRP A 52 0.09 -7.42 19.38
N GLN A 53 0.71 -6.96 18.29
CA GLN A 53 1.19 -7.86 17.25
C GLN A 53 2.26 -8.84 17.76
N ALA A 54 3.20 -8.38 18.57
CA ALA A 54 4.25 -9.23 19.15
C ALA A 54 3.71 -10.25 20.16
N LEU A 55 2.62 -9.91 20.85
CA LEU A 55 1.88 -10.84 21.73
C LEU A 55 1.09 -11.91 20.95
N GLY A 56 0.75 -11.62 19.70
CA GLY A 56 0.08 -12.54 18.79
C GLY A 56 -1.44 -12.64 19.04
N PRO A 57 -2.12 -13.62 18.41
CA PRO A 57 -3.59 -13.69 18.35
C PRO A 57 -4.30 -13.75 19.71
N LYS A 58 -3.60 -14.13 20.79
CA LYS A 58 -4.16 -14.12 22.16
C LYS A 58 -4.49 -12.72 22.67
N SER A 59 -3.97 -11.66 22.07
CA SER A 59 -4.34 -10.28 22.43
C SER A 59 -5.67 -9.84 21.82
N ILE A 60 -6.19 -10.54 20.80
CA ILE A 60 -7.38 -10.12 20.05
C ILE A 60 -8.58 -9.86 20.97
N PRO A 61 -8.98 -10.75 21.90
CA PRO A 61 -10.15 -10.51 22.76
C PRO A 61 -10.04 -9.24 23.62
N VAL A 62 -8.81 -8.77 23.90
CA VAL A 62 -8.55 -7.59 24.73
C VAL A 62 -8.73 -6.27 23.97
N ILE A 63 -8.58 -6.31 22.64
CA ILE A 63 -8.58 -5.13 21.76
C ILE A 63 -9.84 -5.00 20.90
N GLN A 64 -10.67 -6.04 20.80
CA GLN A 64 -11.85 -6.06 19.93
C GLN A 64 -12.87 -4.98 20.28
N ASP A 65 -13.08 -4.72 21.56
CA ASP A 65 -13.98 -3.65 22.02
C ASP A 65 -13.41 -2.24 21.81
N LEU A 66 -12.19 -2.13 21.26
CA LEU A 66 -11.60 -0.85 20.89
C LEU A 66 -11.80 -0.50 19.41
N TYR A 67 -12.30 -1.43 18.58
CA TYR A 67 -12.46 -1.21 17.13
C TYR A 67 -13.46 -0.11 16.77
N ASP A 68 -14.42 0.15 17.65
CA ASP A 68 -15.40 1.24 17.55
C ASP A 68 -15.22 2.31 18.65
N TYR A 69 -14.07 2.30 19.33
CA TYR A 69 -13.82 3.22 20.44
C TYR A 69 -13.92 4.69 19.98
N PRO A 70 -14.50 5.60 20.79
CA PRO A 70 -14.72 6.99 20.36
C PRO A 70 -13.42 7.75 20.04
N GLU A 71 -12.38 7.54 20.85
CA GLU A 71 -11.09 8.21 20.67
C GLU A 71 -10.27 7.57 19.54
N GLU A 72 -9.65 8.42 18.73
CA GLU A 72 -8.95 8.00 17.53
C GLU A 72 -7.73 7.12 17.82
N GLY A 73 -6.87 7.48 18.77
CA GLY A 73 -5.65 6.72 19.07
C GLY A 73 -5.92 5.25 19.41
N PRO A 74 -6.73 4.94 20.44
CA PRO A 74 -7.10 3.57 20.78
C PRO A 74 -7.79 2.81 19.65
N ARG A 75 -8.68 3.47 18.91
CA ARG A 75 -9.37 2.88 17.76
C ARG A 75 -8.39 2.53 16.64
N LEU A 76 -7.52 3.44 16.24
CA LEU A 76 -6.53 3.19 15.20
C LEU A 76 -5.54 2.08 15.60
N ALA A 77 -5.03 2.12 16.84
CA ALA A 77 -4.08 1.12 17.30
C ALA A 77 -4.67 -0.29 17.26
N SER A 78 -5.90 -0.44 17.74
CA SER A 78 -6.60 -1.72 17.79
C SER A 78 -6.95 -2.22 16.39
N LEU A 79 -7.45 -1.36 15.50
CA LEU A 79 -7.73 -1.73 14.11
C LEU A 79 -6.47 -2.18 13.36
N ILE A 80 -5.35 -1.46 13.49
CA ILE A 80 -4.09 -1.86 12.85
C ILE A 80 -3.61 -3.18 13.43
N ALA A 81 -3.58 -3.33 14.75
CA ALA A 81 -3.15 -4.57 15.39
C ALA A 81 -4.03 -5.76 15.00
N GLY A 82 -5.35 -5.61 15.06
CA GLY A 82 -6.30 -6.66 14.69
C GLY A 82 -6.18 -7.06 13.23
N ALA A 83 -6.03 -6.12 12.29
CA ALA A 83 -5.79 -6.43 10.88
C ALA A 83 -4.47 -7.19 10.67
N LYS A 84 -3.39 -6.78 11.35
CA LYS A 84 -2.09 -7.47 11.24
C LYS A 84 -2.06 -8.84 11.93
N LEU A 85 -2.97 -9.08 12.87
CA LEU A 85 -3.20 -10.36 13.51
C LEU A 85 -4.24 -11.22 12.76
N ASP A 86 -4.72 -10.74 11.63
CA ASP A 86 -5.72 -11.38 10.76
C ASP A 86 -7.08 -11.64 11.44
N ASP A 87 -7.53 -10.70 12.29
CA ASP A 87 -8.87 -10.75 12.87
C ASP A 87 -9.92 -10.31 11.84
N ALA A 88 -10.74 -11.25 11.38
CA ALA A 88 -11.79 -11.00 10.40
C ALA A 88 -12.83 -9.96 10.86
N SER A 89 -13.03 -9.78 12.17
CA SER A 89 -14.01 -8.82 12.70
C SER A 89 -13.60 -7.34 12.51
N VAL A 90 -12.33 -7.08 12.22
CA VAL A 90 -11.81 -5.73 11.89
C VAL A 90 -12.27 -5.24 10.52
N ALA A 91 -12.52 -6.16 9.58
CA ALA A 91 -12.73 -5.82 8.17
C ALA A 91 -13.85 -4.79 7.94
N PRO A 92 -15.05 -4.89 8.55
CA PRO A 92 -16.11 -3.90 8.36
C PRO A 92 -15.71 -2.48 8.78
N HIS A 93 -14.91 -2.35 9.85
CA HIS A 93 -14.44 -1.06 10.35
C HIS A 93 -13.42 -0.43 9.40
N LEU A 94 -12.45 -1.21 8.91
CA LEU A 94 -11.48 -0.74 7.93
C LEU A 94 -12.13 -0.40 6.59
N VAL A 95 -13.11 -1.18 6.14
CA VAL A 95 -13.89 -0.89 4.92
C VAL A 95 -14.64 0.43 5.08
N ALA A 96 -15.24 0.69 6.25
CA ALA A 96 -15.92 1.95 6.51
C ALA A 96 -14.96 3.15 6.43
N ILE A 97 -13.74 3.02 6.95
CA ILE A 97 -12.71 4.07 6.84
C ILE A 97 -12.19 4.20 5.41
N ALA A 98 -11.96 3.10 4.70
CA ALA A 98 -11.55 3.11 3.30
C ALA A 98 -12.55 3.83 2.38
N ASN A 99 -13.85 3.79 2.73
CA ASN A 99 -14.89 4.48 2.00
C ASN A 99 -15.07 5.95 2.41
N ASN A 100 -14.94 6.27 3.70
CA ASN A 100 -15.37 7.58 4.24
C ASN A 100 -14.26 8.44 4.88
N GLY A 101 -13.04 7.92 5.03
CA GLY A 101 -11.93 8.60 5.69
C GLY A 101 -11.25 9.69 4.85
N THR A 102 -10.19 10.30 5.39
CA THR A 102 -9.29 11.17 4.62
C THR A 102 -8.53 10.35 3.58
N VAL A 103 -7.94 10.99 2.56
CA VAL A 103 -7.17 10.28 1.52
C VAL A 103 -6.08 9.41 2.13
N GLU A 104 -5.35 9.93 3.11
CA GLU A 104 -4.29 9.20 3.83
C GLU A 104 -4.84 7.99 4.58
N ALA A 105 -5.96 8.16 5.29
CA ALA A 105 -6.60 7.07 6.03
C ALA A 105 -7.14 5.99 5.09
N LYS A 106 -7.70 6.39 3.94
CA LYS A 106 -8.19 5.46 2.91
C LYS A 106 -7.07 4.60 2.37
N LEU A 107 -5.97 5.22 1.94
CA LEU A 107 -4.79 4.51 1.41
C LEU A 107 -4.21 3.53 2.45
N ALA A 108 -4.09 3.96 3.71
CA ALA A 108 -3.63 3.10 4.79
C ALA A 108 -4.56 1.89 5.02
N CYS A 109 -5.87 2.11 5.03
CA CYS A 109 -6.86 1.04 5.24
C CYS A 109 -6.90 0.07 4.05
N ILE A 110 -6.86 0.55 2.81
CA ILE A 110 -6.79 -0.29 1.61
C ILE A 110 -5.56 -1.21 1.69
N LYS A 111 -4.40 -0.67 2.10
CA LYS A 111 -3.18 -1.48 2.23
C LYS A 111 -3.25 -2.51 3.36
N LEU A 112 -3.90 -2.19 4.48
CA LEU A 112 -4.14 -3.16 5.55
C LEU A 112 -5.07 -4.28 5.09
N LEU A 113 -6.18 -3.91 4.46
CA LEU A 113 -7.18 -4.83 3.91
C LEU A 113 -6.59 -5.77 2.85
N SER A 114 -5.67 -5.30 2.00
CA SER A 114 -5.01 -6.15 0.98
C SER A 114 -4.22 -7.31 1.60
N GLN A 115 -3.68 -7.11 2.79
CA GLN A 115 -2.79 -8.05 3.48
C GLN A 115 -3.50 -9.00 4.45
N MET A 116 -4.79 -8.78 4.70
CA MET A 116 -5.59 -9.68 5.53
C MET A 116 -5.90 -10.98 4.77
N GLY A 117 -6.25 -12.02 5.50
CA GLY A 117 -6.70 -13.29 4.96
C GLY A 117 -8.00 -13.21 4.17
N PRO A 118 -8.49 -14.36 3.66
CA PRO A 118 -9.69 -14.41 2.85
C PRO A 118 -10.92 -13.91 3.62
N ASN A 119 -11.58 -12.86 3.12
CA ASN A 119 -12.80 -12.32 3.72
C ASN A 119 -13.59 -11.53 2.66
N PRO A 120 -14.66 -12.10 2.06
CA PRO A 120 -15.45 -11.49 0.98
C PRO A 120 -15.96 -10.06 1.24
N THR A 121 -16.11 -9.70 2.52
CA THR A 121 -16.50 -8.34 2.92
C THR A 121 -15.48 -7.30 2.49
N ILE A 122 -14.19 -7.67 2.48
CA ILE A 122 -13.09 -6.81 2.07
C ILE A 122 -13.24 -6.49 0.59
N GLU A 123 -13.32 -7.50 -0.26
CA GLU A 123 -13.40 -7.30 -1.70
C GLU A 123 -14.66 -6.53 -2.08
N MET A 124 -15.82 -6.92 -1.54
CA MET A 124 -17.07 -6.18 -1.79
C MET A 124 -17.00 -4.73 -1.32
N GLY A 125 -16.31 -4.46 -0.21
CA GLY A 125 -16.12 -3.12 0.34
C GLY A 125 -15.13 -2.26 -0.41
N LEU A 126 -14.17 -2.87 -1.12
CA LEU A 126 -13.14 -2.18 -1.90
C LEU A 126 -13.59 -1.88 -3.33
N ARG A 127 -14.43 -2.71 -3.95
CA ARG A 127 -14.89 -2.52 -5.35
C ARG A 127 -15.41 -1.12 -5.68
N PRO A 128 -16.24 -0.45 -4.85
CA PRO A 128 -16.68 0.92 -5.13
C PRO A 128 -15.56 1.96 -5.21
N LEU A 129 -14.39 1.68 -4.63
CA LEU A 129 -13.24 2.58 -4.64
C LEU A 129 -12.47 2.54 -5.96
N LEU A 130 -12.80 1.61 -6.87
CA LEU A 130 -12.34 1.67 -8.26
C LEU A 130 -12.88 2.91 -8.98
N ASP A 131 -13.99 3.49 -8.51
CA ASP A 131 -14.59 4.74 -9.03
C ASP A 131 -14.25 5.98 -8.19
N ALA A 132 -13.30 5.87 -7.26
CA ALA A 132 -12.90 6.97 -6.40
C ALA A 132 -12.41 8.18 -7.22
N GLU A 133 -12.65 9.41 -6.74
CA GLU A 133 -12.20 10.61 -7.43
C GLU A 133 -10.69 10.74 -7.50
N ASP A 134 -10.04 10.42 -6.39
CA ASP A 134 -8.59 10.41 -6.29
C ASP A 134 -8.00 9.22 -7.04
N VAL A 135 -7.07 9.51 -7.96
CA VAL A 135 -6.37 8.50 -8.77
C VAL A 135 -5.57 7.53 -7.89
N ASP A 136 -4.93 8.01 -6.83
CA ASP A 136 -4.12 7.17 -5.95
C ASP A 136 -4.99 6.15 -5.20
N ILE A 137 -6.22 6.53 -4.85
CA ILE A 137 -7.19 5.60 -4.24
C ILE A 137 -7.62 4.54 -5.25
N ARG A 138 -7.92 4.91 -6.50
CA ARG A 138 -8.29 3.93 -7.54
C ARG A 138 -7.17 2.92 -7.78
N LEU A 139 -5.93 3.40 -7.92
CA LEU A 139 -4.76 2.56 -8.14
C LEU A 139 -4.48 1.65 -6.95
N ALA A 140 -4.51 2.18 -5.72
CA ALA A 140 -4.32 1.37 -4.52
C ALA A 140 -5.41 0.29 -4.37
N THR A 141 -6.66 0.62 -4.75
CA THR A 141 -7.78 -0.33 -4.72
C THR A 141 -7.60 -1.42 -5.76
N PHE A 142 -7.22 -1.06 -6.99
CA PHE A 142 -6.88 -2.03 -8.04
C PHE A 142 -5.79 -2.99 -7.57
N GLU A 143 -4.68 -2.47 -7.04
CA GLU A 143 -3.57 -3.29 -6.53
C GLU A 143 -4.03 -4.22 -5.41
N ALA A 144 -4.86 -3.72 -4.49
CA ALA A 144 -5.41 -4.52 -3.41
C ALA A 144 -6.34 -5.63 -3.91
N LEU A 145 -7.20 -5.36 -4.89
CA LEU A 145 -8.10 -6.37 -5.46
C LEU A 145 -7.36 -7.39 -6.32
N GLU A 146 -6.31 -6.97 -7.03
CA GLU A 146 -5.42 -7.85 -7.80
C GLU A 146 -4.64 -8.79 -6.87
N GLU A 147 -4.02 -8.27 -5.79
CA GLU A 147 -3.30 -9.08 -4.78
C GLU A 147 -4.22 -10.14 -4.15
N ARG A 148 -5.51 -9.83 -4.05
CA ARG A 148 -6.55 -10.72 -3.51
C ARG A 148 -7.21 -11.61 -4.57
N ALA A 149 -6.79 -11.52 -5.83
CA ALA A 149 -7.34 -12.25 -6.96
C ALA A 149 -8.87 -12.08 -7.12
N ASP A 150 -9.39 -10.87 -6.90
CA ASP A 150 -10.81 -10.58 -7.12
C ASP A 150 -11.17 -10.64 -8.62
N PRO A 151 -12.25 -11.35 -9.01
CA PRO A 151 -12.62 -11.54 -10.41
C PRO A 151 -13.10 -10.26 -11.12
N ILE A 152 -13.32 -9.15 -10.41
CA ILE A 152 -13.65 -7.86 -11.04
C ILE A 152 -12.48 -7.32 -11.86
N VAL A 153 -11.24 -7.70 -11.51
CA VAL A 153 -10.03 -7.35 -12.25
C VAL A 153 -9.75 -8.49 -13.22
N ALA A 154 -10.13 -8.31 -14.48
CA ALA A 154 -9.78 -9.28 -15.51
C ALA A 154 -8.30 -9.10 -15.88
N ALA A 155 -7.55 -10.19 -15.95
CA ALA A 155 -6.12 -10.18 -16.29
C ALA A 155 -5.85 -11.13 -17.45
N TYR A 156 -5.22 -10.61 -18.50
CA TYR A 156 -4.85 -11.37 -19.70
C TYR A 156 -3.34 -11.30 -19.90
N ASP A 157 -2.70 -12.46 -20.04
CA ASP A 157 -1.29 -12.51 -20.41
C ASP A 157 -1.15 -12.34 -21.93
N ILE A 158 -0.32 -11.38 -22.34
CA ILE A 158 -0.09 -11.06 -23.75
C ILE A 158 1.29 -11.61 -24.14
N ASP A 159 1.29 -12.84 -24.65
CA ASP A 159 2.47 -13.56 -25.16
C ASP A 159 3.68 -13.56 -24.20
N ASP A 160 3.46 -13.72 -22.88
CA ASP A 160 4.49 -13.60 -21.84
C ASP A 160 5.23 -12.25 -21.80
N LYS A 161 4.75 -11.22 -22.52
CA LYS A 161 5.39 -9.89 -22.60
C LYS A 161 4.94 -8.99 -21.46
N PHE A 162 3.64 -8.94 -21.22
CA PHE A 162 3.02 -8.10 -20.19
C PHE A 162 1.60 -8.60 -19.89
N ILE A 163 1.05 -8.13 -18.76
CA ILE A 163 -0.34 -8.38 -18.37
C ILE A 163 -1.20 -7.19 -18.79
N LEU A 164 -2.31 -7.47 -19.47
CA LEU A 164 -3.39 -6.52 -19.70
C LEU A 164 -4.44 -6.72 -18.62
N ASN A 165 -4.62 -5.72 -17.75
CA ASN A 165 -5.71 -5.71 -16.79
C ASN A 165 -6.86 -4.85 -17.32
N LEU A 166 -8.09 -5.38 -17.26
CA LEU A 166 -9.31 -4.63 -17.52
C LEU A 166 -10.07 -4.47 -16.21
N VAL A 167 -10.40 -3.22 -15.87
CA VAL A 167 -11.00 -2.85 -14.60
C VAL A 167 -12.26 -2.03 -14.87
N PRO A 168 -13.45 -2.51 -14.49
CA PRO A 168 -14.68 -1.72 -14.59
C PRO A 168 -14.56 -0.43 -13.76
N SER A 169 -14.84 0.70 -14.39
CA SER A 169 -14.75 2.03 -13.78
C SER A 169 -15.53 3.06 -14.59
N ASP A 170 -16.33 3.90 -13.94
CA ASP A 170 -16.96 5.07 -14.54
C ASP A 170 -15.95 6.21 -14.77
N ARG A 171 -14.70 6.05 -14.31
CA ARG A 171 -13.60 7.01 -14.47
C ARG A 171 -12.50 6.42 -15.35
N PRO A 172 -12.49 6.78 -16.64
CA PRO A 172 -11.48 6.34 -17.59
C PRO A 172 -10.04 6.67 -17.18
N LEU A 173 -9.18 5.65 -17.10
CA LEU A 173 -7.75 5.81 -16.81
C LEU A 173 -6.94 4.70 -17.48
N ILE A 174 -5.82 5.05 -18.11
CA ILE A 174 -4.80 4.10 -18.55
C ILE A 174 -3.62 4.21 -17.59
N TYR A 175 -3.30 3.11 -16.92
CA TYR A 175 -2.18 3.03 -16.00
C TYR A 175 -1.14 2.02 -16.49
N VAL A 176 0.12 2.42 -16.50
CA VAL A 176 1.24 1.57 -16.91
C VAL A 176 2.22 1.39 -15.76
N ALA A 177 2.57 0.14 -15.47
CA ALA A 177 3.54 -0.19 -14.43
C ALA A 177 4.58 -1.19 -14.94
N GLN A 178 5.84 -0.96 -14.54
CA GLN A 178 7.00 -1.70 -15.01
C GLN A 178 7.62 -2.58 -13.91
N THR A 179 7.39 -2.25 -12.63
CA THR A 179 7.91 -3.05 -11.52
C THR A 179 7.26 -4.43 -11.46
N GLY A 180 8.06 -5.47 -11.21
CA GLY A 180 7.59 -6.85 -11.19
C GLY A 180 7.29 -7.36 -12.60
N ARG A 181 6.08 -7.89 -12.81
CA ARG A 181 5.59 -8.28 -14.14
C ARG A 181 5.00 -7.02 -14.82
N PRO A 182 5.52 -6.59 -15.98
CA PRO A 182 5.04 -5.40 -16.69
C PRO A 182 3.54 -5.50 -16.96
N ARG A 183 2.84 -4.38 -16.83
CA ARG A 183 1.38 -4.34 -16.96
C ARG A 183 0.86 -3.05 -17.57
N ILE A 184 -0.28 -3.19 -18.24
CA ILE A 184 -1.10 -2.10 -18.75
C ILE A 184 -2.50 -2.33 -18.19
N VAL A 185 -3.01 -1.35 -17.46
CA VAL A 185 -4.30 -1.40 -16.78
C VAL A 185 -5.22 -0.39 -17.44
N ILE A 186 -6.37 -0.85 -17.92
CA ILE A 186 -7.42 -0.03 -18.52
C ILE A 186 -8.58 0.02 -17.53
N PHE A 187 -8.79 1.20 -16.93
CA PHE A 187 -9.94 1.48 -16.08
C PHE A 187 -11.08 2.03 -16.93
N GLY A 188 -12.16 1.30 -17.07
CA GLY A 188 -13.38 1.76 -17.70
C GLY A 188 -13.80 0.85 -18.84
N ASP A 189 -15.10 0.54 -18.83
CA ASP A 189 -15.67 -0.44 -19.75
C ASP A 189 -15.87 0.18 -21.13
N GLY A 190 -15.37 -0.51 -22.16
CA GLY A 190 -15.62 -0.12 -23.55
C GLY A 190 -15.06 1.24 -23.93
N GLN A 191 -13.93 1.66 -23.33
CA GLN A 191 -13.21 2.84 -23.82
C GLN A 191 -12.86 2.64 -25.29
N GLU A 192 -13.21 3.61 -26.13
CA GLU A 192 -12.89 3.61 -27.55
C GLU A 192 -11.93 4.73 -27.91
N VAL A 193 -11.18 4.51 -28.98
CA VAL A 193 -10.39 5.56 -29.63
C VAL A 193 -11.33 6.54 -30.33
N GLU A 194 -11.14 7.84 -30.07
CA GLU A 194 -11.93 8.92 -30.63
C GLU A 194 -11.74 9.00 -32.16
N ARG A 195 -12.86 9.22 -32.87
CA ARG A 195 -12.94 9.26 -34.34
C ARG A 195 -13.61 10.56 -34.80
N PRO A 196 -13.25 11.11 -35.97
CA PRO A 196 -12.27 10.60 -36.92
C PRO A 196 -10.83 10.78 -36.45
N MET A 197 -9.93 9.92 -36.91
CA MET A 197 -8.52 9.97 -36.54
C MET A 197 -7.58 9.64 -37.71
N PHE A 198 -6.38 10.20 -37.65
CA PHE A 198 -5.25 9.81 -38.48
C PHE A 198 -3.98 9.92 -37.65
N LEU A 199 -3.43 8.78 -37.24
CA LEU A 199 -2.20 8.68 -36.48
C LEU A 199 -1.04 8.30 -37.40
N GLU A 200 0.05 9.07 -37.33
CA GLU A 200 1.34 8.71 -37.90
C GLU A 200 2.38 8.56 -36.78
N ALA A 201 3.00 7.39 -36.68
CA ALA A 201 4.02 7.10 -35.68
C ALA A 201 5.25 6.38 -36.26
N TRP A 202 6.39 6.61 -35.62
CA TRP A 202 7.67 5.94 -35.90
C TRP A 202 8.11 6.00 -37.37
N SER A 203 8.05 7.20 -37.98
CA SER A 203 8.45 7.44 -39.37
C SER A 203 7.71 6.54 -40.38
N ASN A 204 6.37 6.56 -40.35
CA ASN A 204 5.49 5.75 -41.20
C ASN A 204 5.60 4.23 -41.00
N ARG A 205 6.07 3.79 -39.83
CA ARG A 205 6.04 2.35 -39.48
C ARG A 205 4.72 1.94 -38.84
N LEU A 206 4.02 2.86 -38.18
CA LEU A 206 2.69 2.64 -37.65
C LEU A 206 1.79 3.78 -38.16
N LEU A 207 0.73 3.41 -38.87
CA LEU A 207 -0.33 4.32 -39.28
C LEU A 207 -1.66 3.77 -38.78
N MET A 208 -2.53 4.63 -38.30
CA MET A 208 -3.89 4.27 -37.95
C MET A 208 -4.84 5.31 -38.52
N LYS A 209 -5.95 4.87 -39.09
CA LYS A 209 -7.00 5.78 -39.57
C LYS A 209 -8.37 5.21 -39.31
N ALA A 210 -9.33 6.11 -39.11
CA ALA A 210 -10.75 5.80 -39.09
C ALA A 210 -11.55 7.09 -39.33
N ASP A 211 -12.58 6.98 -40.14
CA ASP A 211 -13.58 8.04 -40.30
C ASP A 211 -14.65 7.95 -39.19
N ALA A 212 -15.48 9.00 -39.06
CA ALA A 212 -16.47 9.09 -37.97
C ALA A 212 -17.53 7.97 -38.00
N GLU A 213 -17.84 7.43 -39.18
CA GLU A 213 -18.83 6.36 -39.37
C GLU A 213 -18.20 4.96 -39.37
N ASP A 214 -16.86 4.86 -39.37
CA ASP A 214 -16.18 3.57 -39.45
C ASP A 214 -16.27 2.84 -38.11
N GLY A 215 -16.89 1.66 -38.09
CA GLY A 215 -16.97 0.81 -36.89
C GLY A 215 -15.66 0.12 -36.49
N ARG A 216 -14.56 0.36 -37.22
CA ARG A 216 -13.25 -0.27 -37.04
C ARG A 216 -12.13 0.73 -37.35
N LEU A 217 -10.94 0.44 -36.84
CA LEU A 217 -9.71 1.18 -37.16
C LEU A 217 -8.92 0.40 -38.22
N GLU A 218 -8.49 1.07 -39.30
CA GLU A 218 -7.52 0.49 -40.23
C GLU A 218 -6.11 0.76 -39.68
N VAL A 219 -5.38 -0.30 -39.36
CA VAL A 219 -4.02 -0.23 -38.82
C VAL A 219 -3.03 -0.77 -39.84
N PHE A 220 -2.10 0.07 -40.25
CA PHE A 220 -0.95 -0.31 -41.05
C PHE A 220 0.29 -0.38 -40.16
N TYR A 221 0.99 -1.51 -40.17
CA TYR A 221 2.24 -1.68 -39.45
C TYR A 221 3.33 -2.30 -40.33
N ARG A 222 4.56 -1.79 -40.19
CA ARG A 222 5.75 -2.34 -40.83
C ARG A 222 6.92 -2.39 -39.85
N GLU A 223 7.39 -3.60 -39.55
CA GLU A 223 8.51 -3.83 -38.63
C GLU A 223 9.83 -3.25 -39.16
N ALA A 224 10.13 -3.45 -40.44
CA ALA A 224 11.31 -2.88 -41.08
C ALA A 224 11.04 -2.58 -42.56
N ALA A 225 11.80 -1.64 -43.15
CA ALA A 225 11.57 -1.19 -44.52
C ALA A 225 11.64 -2.31 -45.58
N ASN A 226 12.37 -3.40 -45.28
CA ASN A 226 12.54 -4.58 -46.12
C ASN A 226 11.49 -5.69 -45.88
N LEU A 227 10.62 -5.54 -44.87
CA LEU A 227 9.57 -6.50 -44.56
C LEU A 227 8.23 -6.03 -45.12
N PRO A 228 7.33 -6.96 -45.49
CA PRO A 228 5.98 -6.60 -45.93
C PRO A 228 5.24 -5.87 -44.81
N ALA A 229 4.37 -4.93 -45.19
CA ALA A 229 3.46 -4.30 -44.24
C ALA A 229 2.27 -5.22 -43.96
N GLN A 230 1.77 -5.15 -42.73
CA GLN A 230 0.51 -5.73 -42.30
C GLN A 230 -0.55 -4.62 -42.26
N ILE A 231 -1.75 -4.93 -42.78
CA ILE A 231 -2.90 -4.02 -42.78
C ILE A 231 -4.07 -4.81 -42.24
N ASP A 232 -4.59 -4.40 -41.08
CA ASP A 232 -5.70 -5.06 -40.42
C ASP A 232 -6.79 -4.04 -40.05
N GLU A 233 -8.04 -4.51 -40.05
CA GLU A 233 -9.16 -3.79 -39.43
C GLU A 233 -9.38 -4.30 -38.01
N VAL A 234 -9.23 -3.41 -37.03
CA VAL A 234 -9.30 -3.77 -35.61
C VAL A 234 -10.41 -3.01 -34.88
N SER A 235 -10.80 -3.53 -33.71
CA SER A 235 -11.75 -2.85 -32.84
C SER A 235 -11.22 -1.48 -32.38
N PRO A 236 -12.08 -0.44 -32.28
CA PRO A 236 -11.70 0.83 -31.69
C PRO A 236 -11.57 0.74 -30.15
N GLU A 237 -11.99 -0.36 -29.53
CA GLU A 237 -11.90 -0.53 -28.09
C GLU A 237 -10.43 -0.62 -27.62
N VAL A 238 -10.04 0.24 -26.69
CA VAL A 238 -8.66 0.39 -26.21
C VAL A 238 -8.11 -0.94 -25.68
N GLY A 239 -8.89 -1.70 -24.90
CA GLY A 239 -8.45 -3.00 -24.38
C GLY A 239 -8.11 -4.00 -25.49
N GLN A 240 -8.95 -4.10 -26.51
CA GLN A 240 -8.71 -4.98 -27.67
C GLN A 240 -7.54 -4.48 -28.52
N LEU A 241 -7.40 -3.17 -28.67
CA LEU A 241 -6.29 -2.56 -29.39
C LEU A 241 -4.94 -2.82 -28.69
N VAL A 242 -4.88 -2.73 -27.35
CA VAL A 242 -3.69 -3.07 -26.56
C VAL A 242 -3.31 -4.54 -26.75
N ALA A 243 -4.31 -5.44 -26.72
CA ALA A 243 -4.10 -6.86 -26.97
C ALA A 243 -3.58 -7.11 -28.40
N TYR A 244 -4.17 -6.48 -29.41
CA TYR A 244 -3.72 -6.55 -30.81
C TYR A 244 -2.28 -6.04 -31.00
N PHE A 245 -1.93 -4.93 -30.35
CA PHE A 245 -0.56 -4.38 -30.39
C PHE A 245 0.45 -5.38 -29.83
N GLY A 246 0.18 -5.96 -28.66
CA GLY A 246 1.11 -6.88 -28.01
C GLY A 246 1.13 -8.28 -28.62
N HIS A 247 0.00 -8.80 -29.09
CA HIS A 247 -0.12 -10.17 -29.57
C HIS A 247 0.61 -10.38 -30.89
N ARG A 248 1.28 -11.52 -31.04
CA ARG A 248 1.94 -11.96 -32.27
C ARG A 248 1.14 -13.11 -32.87
N THR A 249 0.66 -12.90 -34.09
CA THR A 249 0.00 -13.95 -34.89
C THR A 249 0.95 -15.14 -35.10
N THR A 250 0.53 -16.32 -34.66
CA THR A 250 1.24 -17.59 -34.84
C THR A 250 0.28 -18.68 -35.32
N ILE A 251 0.78 -19.87 -35.63
CA ILE A 251 -0.07 -21.01 -36.01
C ILE A 251 -0.90 -21.45 -34.79
N GLU A 252 -0.28 -21.44 -33.62
CA GLU A 252 -0.87 -21.83 -32.34
C GLU A 252 -1.85 -20.78 -31.81
N ALA A 253 -1.61 -19.50 -32.10
CA ALA A 253 -2.47 -18.38 -31.76
C ALA A 253 -2.73 -17.51 -33.00
N PRO A 254 -3.79 -17.82 -33.78
CA PRO A 254 -4.04 -17.21 -35.09
C PRO A 254 -4.76 -15.86 -35.03
N ALA A 255 -4.99 -15.31 -33.83
CA ALA A 255 -5.62 -14.00 -33.69
C ALA A 255 -4.71 -12.93 -34.31
N PRO A 256 -5.28 -11.89 -34.95
CA PRO A 256 -4.48 -10.84 -35.54
C PRO A 256 -3.75 -10.06 -34.45
N GLY A 257 -2.48 -9.75 -34.72
CA GLY A 257 -1.67 -8.90 -33.88
C GLY A 257 -0.36 -8.54 -34.57
N ILE A 258 0.25 -7.44 -34.13
CA ILE A 258 1.49 -6.90 -34.72
C ILE A 258 2.74 -7.18 -33.87
N GLY A 259 2.56 -7.85 -32.73
CA GLY A 259 3.64 -8.46 -31.96
C GLY A 259 4.60 -7.47 -31.30
N LEU A 260 4.16 -6.25 -30.98
CA LEU A 260 4.95 -5.23 -30.31
C LEU A 260 5.45 -5.70 -28.94
N THR A 261 6.57 -5.14 -28.52
CA THR A 261 7.06 -5.25 -27.14
C THR A 261 6.25 -4.35 -26.20
N TYR A 262 6.34 -4.59 -24.88
CA TYR A 262 5.69 -3.74 -23.87
C TYR A 262 5.99 -2.23 -24.08
N GLY A 263 7.26 -1.89 -24.32
CA GLY A 263 7.67 -0.50 -24.55
C GLY A 263 7.11 0.10 -25.84
N GLU A 264 7.02 -0.69 -26.92
CA GLU A 264 6.42 -0.25 -28.18
C GLU A 264 4.90 -0.09 -28.05
N THR A 265 4.21 -1.01 -27.36
CA THR A 265 2.77 -0.91 -27.07
C THR A 265 2.45 0.35 -26.28
N ILE A 266 3.22 0.63 -25.22
CA ILE A 266 3.09 1.89 -24.47
C ILE A 266 3.40 3.09 -25.34
N GLY A 267 4.42 3.02 -26.19
CA GLY A 267 4.77 4.09 -27.12
C GLY A 267 3.61 4.42 -28.07
N ALA A 268 2.92 3.40 -28.59
CA ALA A 268 1.75 3.57 -29.45
C ALA A 268 0.55 4.19 -28.69
N LEU A 269 0.24 3.68 -27.50
CA LEU A 269 -0.84 4.20 -26.65
C LEU A 269 -0.57 5.65 -26.21
N HIS A 270 0.66 5.94 -25.82
CA HIS A 270 1.06 7.29 -25.44
C HIS A 270 0.98 8.26 -26.62
N GLN A 271 1.29 7.81 -27.84
CA GLN A 271 1.09 8.63 -29.05
C GLN A 271 -0.41 8.90 -29.29
N LEU A 272 -1.28 7.90 -29.20
CA LEU A 272 -2.74 8.08 -29.30
C LEU A 272 -3.26 9.09 -28.27
N TRP A 273 -2.81 8.97 -27.02
CA TRP A 273 -3.15 9.90 -25.95
C TRP A 273 -2.64 11.32 -26.22
N ARG A 274 -1.38 11.46 -26.66
CA ARG A 274 -0.76 12.77 -26.93
C ARG A 274 -1.44 13.53 -28.07
N GLU A 275 -1.90 12.82 -29.10
CA GLU A 275 -2.66 13.42 -30.21
C GLU A 275 -4.15 13.65 -29.87
N GLY A 276 -4.60 13.27 -28.66
CA GLY A 276 -5.96 13.52 -28.17
C GLY A 276 -7.00 12.50 -28.62
N TYR A 277 -6.59 11.33 -29.10
CA TYR A 277 -7.50 10.26 -29.52
C TYR A 277 -7.98 9.37 -28.39
N LEU A 278 -7.48 9.59 -27.17
CA LEU A 278 -7.93 8.89 -25.96
C LEU A 278 -8.43 9.93 -24.96
N SER A 279 -9.69 9.81 -24.54
CA SER A 279 -10.33 10.72 -23.59
C SER A 279 -9.94 10.46 -22.12
N SER A 280 -9.32 9.30 -21.86
CA SER A 280 -8.83 8.90 -20.53
C SER A 280 -7.52 9.59 -20.15
N ASP A 281 -7.30 9.76 -18.85
CA ASP A 281 -5.97 10.10 -18.32
C ASP A 281 -4.96 8.98 -18.59
N PHE A 282 -3.70 9.34 -18.78
CA PHE A 282 -2.58 8.40 -18.89
C PHE A 282 -1.62 8.60 -17.71
N LYS A 283 -1.34 7.53 -16.95
CA LYS A 283 -0.46 7.58 -15.76
C LYS A 283 0.59 6.48 -15.79
N ALA A 284 1.82 6.85 -15.45
CA ALA A 284 2.92 5.91 -15.28
C ALA A 284 3.27 5.72 -13.79
N GLU A 285 3.70 4.51 -13.43
CA GLU A 285 4.13 4.16 -12.07
C GLU A 285 5.20 5.12 -11.50
N GLN A 286 6.15 5.56 -12.32
CA GLN A 286 7.25 6.45 -11.89
C GLN A 286 6.73 7.78 -11.31
N ASP A 287 5.66 8.33 -11.89
CA ASP A 287 5.05 9.58 -11.42
C ASP A 287 4.45 9.41 -10.01
N ARG A 288 3.89 8.24 -9.72
CA ARG A 288 3.32 7.90 -8.42
C ARG A 288 4.41 7.70 -7.37
N VAL A 289 5.50 6.99 -7.69
CA VAL A 289 6.62 6.78 -6.75
C VAL A 289 7.20 8.12 -6.31
N LEU A 290 7.40 9.05 -7.26
CA LEU A 290 7.86 10.39 -6.95
C LEU A 290 6.88 11.15 -6.04
N ALA A 291 5.58 11.11 -6.36
CA ALA A 291 4.54 11.74 -5.54
C ALA A 291 4.49 11.15 -4.11
N ALA A 292 4.66 9.83 -3.96
CA ALA A 292 4.69 9.16 -2.68
C ALA A 292 5.91 9.56 -1.83
N ILE A 293 7.10 9.66 -2.43
CA ILE A 293 8.32 10.11 -1.74
C ILE A 293 8.15 11.54 -1.21
N LEU A 294 7.60 12.45 -2.03
CA LEU A 294 7.37 13.84 -1.63
C LEU A 294 6.38 13.94 -0.46
N ARG A 295 5.39 13.04 -0.38
CA ARG A 295 4.45 12.97 0.76
C ARG A 295 5.13 12.43 2.02
N ALA A 296 5.93 11.36 1.91
CA ALA A 296 6.58 10.71 3.04
C ALA A 296 7.60 11.61 3.76
N GLN A 297 8.35 12.44 3.03
CA GLN A 297 9.31 13.38 3.61
C GLN A 297 8.67 14.41 4.56
N LYS A 298 7.34 14.60 4.50
CA LYS A 298 6.61 15.50 5.39
C LYS A 298 6.29 14.88 6.76
N THR A 299 6.47 13.57 6.93
CA THR A 299 5.92 12.80 8.06
C THR A 299 6.98 12.23 9.02
N GLU A 300 8.25 12.16 8.65
CA GLU A 300 9.31 11.56 9.49
C GLU A 300 9.91 12.54 10.51
N ASP A 301 9.22 12.70 11.64
CA ASP A 301 9.84 13.06 12.93
C ASP A 301 9.13 12.23 14.01
N SER A 302 9.74 11.13 14.49
CA SER A 302 9.24 10.42 15.67
C SER A 302 10.38 9.74 16.45
N PRO A 303 10.44 9.90 17.79
CA PRO A 303 11.57 9.51 18.63
C PRO A 303 11.60 8.02 19.03
N ASP A 304 12.67 7.66 19.75
CA ASP A 304 13.00 6.32 20.25
C ASP A 304 11.96 5.69 21.21
N ARG A 305 12.01 4.35 21.27
CA ARG A 305 11.14 3.43 22.04
C ARG A 305 10.78 3.92 23.45
N VAL A 306 9.48 3.93 23.75
CA VAL A 306 8.92 4.23 25.09
C VAL A 306 8.67 2.93 25.89
N GLU A 307 9.07 2.92 27.17
CA GLU A 307 8.83 1.81 28.12
C GLU A 307 7.39 1.85 28.67
N PHE A 308 6.78 0.68 28.89
CA PHE A 308 5.43 0.56 29.45
C PHE A 308 5.52 -0.03 30.86
N ASP A 309 4.57 0.27 31.74
CA ASP A 309 4.55 -0.22 33.13
C ASP A 309 4.72 -1.75 33.26
N ALA A 310 4.31 -2.53 32.26
CA ALA A 310 4.49 -3.98 32.21
C ALA A 310 5.95 -4.45 32.04
N ASP A 311 6.86 -3.56 31.65
CA ASP A 311 8.29 -3.84 31.48
C ASP A 311 9.10 -3.53 32.74
N LEU A 312 8.51 -2.82 33.70
CA LEU A 312 9.16 -2.51 34.96
C LEU A 312 9.25 -3.77 35.82
N PRO A 313 10.41 -4.08 36.42
CA PRO A 313 10.48 -5.13 37.42
C PRO A 313 9.51 -4.76 38.54
N MET A 314 8.61 -5.68 38.88
CA MET A 314 7.83 -5.61 40.11
C MET A 314 8.83 -5.44 41.25
N VAL A 315 8.81 -4.27 41.89
CA VAL A 315 9.50 -4.11 43.16
C VAL A 315 8.66 -4.92 44.13
N ASP A 316 9.19 -6.06 44.59
CA ASP A 316 8.64 -6.76 45.73
C ASP A 316 8.78 -5.81 46.93
N GLU A 317 7.72 -5.06 47.23
CA GLU A 317 7.62 -4.29 48.48
C GLU A 317 7.39 -5.27 49.62
N ASP A 318 8.41 -6.08 49.95
CA ASP A 318 8.51 -6.84 51.18
C ASP A 318 9.96 -7.31 51.36
N GLU A 319 10.85 -6.43 51.84
CA GLU A 319 11.80 -6.78 52.92
C GLU A 319 12.53 -5.55 53.47
N ASP A 320 12.63 -5.52 54.80
CA ASP A 320 13.54 -4.74 55.64
C ASP A 320 13.20 -3.28 56.00
N GLY A 321 12.34 -3.20 57.02
CA GLY A 321 12.44 -2.15 58.03
C GLY A 321 13.83 -2.16 58.71
N ILE A 322 14.61 -1.13 58.44
CA ILE A 322 15.80 -0.78 59.23
C ILE A 322 15.39 0.37 60.18
N PRO A 323 15.52 0.23 61.50
CA PRO A 323 15.24 1.32 62.44
C PRO A 323 16.28 2.43 62.28
N ASP A 324 15.79 3.65 62.11
CA ASP A 324 16.60 4.86 62.00
C ASP A 324 17.02 5.30 63.42
N ASP A 325 18.28 5.06 63.78
CA ASP A 325 18.89 5.57 65.02
C ASP A 325 20.01 6.57 64.65
N PRO A 326 20.01 7.81 65.18
CA PRO A 326 20.84 8.89 64.66
C PRO A 326 22.22 8.95 65.32
N ILE A 327 23.30 9.00 64.54
CA ILE A 327 24.64 9.36 65.03
C ILE A 327 25.07 10.72 64.42
N PRO A 328 25.47 11.71 65.25
CA PRO A 328 25.80 13.06 64.78
C PRO A 328 27.29 13.13 64.38
N ASN A 329 27.59 13.45 63.12
CA ASN A 329 28.95 13.75 62.69
C ASN A 329 29.16 15.24 62.36
N ARG A 330 29.61 15.93 63.41
CA ARG A 330 30.59 17.02 63.46
C ARG A 330 31.27 17.34 62.11
N LEU A 331 30.85 18.45 61.49
CA LEU A 331 31.56 19.11 60.40
C LEU A 331 32.61 20.06 60.98
N GLU A 332 33.89 19.70 60.89
CA GLU A 332 35.01 20.62 61.04
C GLU A 332 35.23 21.37 59.72
N ALA A 333 35.08 22.70 59.75
CA ALA A 333 35.33 23.59 58.63
C ALA A 333 36.82 23.95 58.52
N PRO A 334 37.36 24.17 57.30
CA PRO A 334 38.75 24.56 57.13
C PRO A 334 39.00 26.05 57.41
N ARG A 335 40.21 26.31 57.90
CA ARG A 335 40.78 27.56 58.45
C ARG A 335 40.74 28.76 57.49
N LYS A 336 40.53 29.96 58.05
CA LYS A 336 40.92 31.25 57.46
C LYS A 336 41.90 31.96 58.40
N GLY A 337 43.02 32.43 57.85
CA GLY A 337 44.24 32.81 58.58
C GLY A 337 44.25 34.17 59.28
N GLY A 338 45.46 34.55 59.71
CA GLY A 338 45.78 35.90 60.20
C GLY A 338 46.49 35.90 61.55
N ASP A 339 47.81 35.84 61.46
CA ASP A 339 48.87 36.32 62.36
C ASP A 339 48.46 37.28 63.51
N THR A 340 48.94 37.03 64.73
CA THR A 340 49.58 38.01 65.64
C THR A 340 49.98 37.36 66.98
N VAL A 341 51.29 37.36 67.26
CA VAL A 341 51.97 37.26 68.57
C VAL A 341 51.85 38.66 69.24
N PRO A 342 52.03 38.96 70.56
CA PRO A 342 52.89 38.27 71.54
C PRO A 342 52.49 38.29 73.05
N ARG A 343 53.00 37.32 73.82
CA ARG A 343 53.96 37.53 74.94
C ARG A 343 54.21 36.23 75.71
#